data_AF-A0A1G9KHV7-F1
#
_entry.id   AF-A0A1G9KHV7-F1
#
_cell.length_a   1.000
_cell.length_b   1.000
_cell.length_c   1.000
_cell.angle_alpha   90.00
_cell.angle_beta   90.00
_cell.angle_gamma   90.00
#
_symmetry.space_group_name_H-M   'P 1'
#
loop_
_entity.id
_entity.type
_entity.pdbx_description
1 polymer ?
#
loop_
_entity_poly.entity_id
_entity_poly.type
_entity_poly.pdbx_seq_one_letter_code
_entity_poly.pdbx_strand_id
1 'polypeptide(L)' 'MSKQARVEAVFDVGDFKENITGWVVIDESQPDNETVVSEHETQSEAIKAAEEFEQRE' A
#
# COMPACT_ATOMS: atom_id res chain seq x y z
N MET A 1 -10.51 16.80 2.53
CA MET A 1 -9.25 16.30 3.09
C MET A 1 -8.65 15.53 1.95
N SER A 2 -7.49 15.93 1.45
CA SER A 2 -6.86 15.23 0.33
C SER A 2 -6.65 13.77 0.73
N LYS A 3 -7.28 12.84 0.03
CA LYS A 3 -6.97 11.42 0.19
C LYS A 3 -5.54 11.20 -0.27
N GLN A 4 -4.75 10.55 0.54
CA GLN A 4 -3.36 10.23 0.22
C GLN A 4 -3.12 8.78 0.60
N ALA A 5 -2.51 8.02 -0.31
CA ALA A 5 -2.22 6.61 -0.10
C ALA A 5 -0.75 6.29 -0.39
N ARG A 6 -0.11 5.51 0.49
CA ARG A 6 1.26 5.02 0.33
C ARG A 6 1.25 3.55 -0.08
N VAL A 7 2.13 3.19 -1.02
CA VAL A 7 2.39 1.79 -1.36
C VAL A 7 3.61 1.31 -0.57
N GLU A 8 3.46 0.22 0.19
CA GLU A 8 4.55 -0.44 0.92
C GLU A 8 4.73 -1.89 0.47
N ALA A 9 5.99 -2.33 0.41
CA ALA A 9 6.31 -3.72 0.14
C ALA A 9 6.12 -4.56 1.41
N VAL A 10 5.47 -5.71 1.26
CA VAL A 10 5.36 -6.73 2.30
C VAL A 10 6.54 -7.68 2.14
N PHE A 11 7.28 -7.84 3.23
CA PHE A 11 8.39 -8.77 3.31
C PHE A 11 7.98 -9.96 4.15
N ASP A 12 8.26 -11.17 3.67
CA ASP A 12 8.11 -12.36 4.49
C ASP A 12 9.25 -12.44 5.50
N VAL A 13 8.91 -12.33 6.79
CA VAL A 13 9.85 -12.39 7.92
C VAL A 13 10.46 -13.79 8.12
N GLY A 14 10.03 -14.80 7.36
CA GLY A 14 10.53 -16.17 7.44
C GLY A 14 11.77 -16.42 6.60
N ASP A 15 11.96 -15.70 5.50
CA ASP A 15 13.12 -15.85 4.65
C ASP A 15 14.17 -14.78 5.01
N PHE A 16 15.39 -15.20 5.39
CA PHE A 16 16.53 -14.31 5.61
C PHE A 16 16.95 -13.49 4.37
N LYS A 17 16.25 -13.68 3.25
CA LYS A 17 16.27 -12.83 2.08
C LYS A 17 15.01 -11.98 2.11
N GLU A 18 15.18 -10.66 2.03
CA GLU A 18 14.13 -9.65 1.85
C GLU A 18 13.37 -9.89 0.53
N ASN A 19 12.64 -11.00 0.43
CA ASN A 19 11.79 -11.31 -0.69
C ASN A 19 10.47 -10.57 -0.47
N ILE A 20 10.18 -9.65 -1.39
CA ILE A 20 8.90 -8.97 -1.45
C ILE A 20 7.85 -10.02 -1.80
N THR A 21 6.94 -10.32 -0.88
CA THR A 21 5.84 -11.28 -1.07
C THR A 21 4.55 -10.60 -1.53
N GLY A 22 4.49 -9.28 -1.41
CA GLY A 22 3.35 -8.51 -1.86
C GLY A 22 3.56 -7.03 -1.65
N TRP A 23 2.51 -6.27 -1.93
CA TRP A 23 2.46 -4.82 -1.86
C TRP A 23 1.13 -4.42 -1.24
N VAL A 24 1.17 -3.52 -0.25
CA VAL A 24 -0.03 -3.00 0.41
C VAL A 24 -0.20 -1.53 0.12
N VAL A 25 -1.44 -1.11 0.00
CA VAL A 25 -1.84 0.28 -0.10
C VAL A 25 -2.35 0.71 1.25
N ILE A 26 -1.75 1.76 1.80
CA ILE A 26 -2.02 2.29 3.14
C ILE A 26 -2.61 3.68 2.97
N ASP A 27 -3.80 3.90 3.51
CA ASP A 27 -4.39 5.23 3.62
C ASP A 27 -3.64 6.04 4.67
N GLU A 28 -2.93 7.08 4.24
CA GLU A 28 -2.21 8.03 5.10
C GLU A 28 -2.96 9.37 5.22
N SER A 29 -4.22 9.43 4.76
CA SER A 29 -5.06 10.63 4.92
C SER A 29 -5.24 11.03 6.39
N GLN A 30 -5.04 10.09 7.32
CA GLN A 30 -4.99 10.31 8.76
C GLN A 30 -3.60 9.92 9.29
N PRO A 31 -2.74 10.89 9.63
CA PRO A 31 -1.37 10.60 10.09
C PRO A 31 -1.32 9.84 11.43
N ASP A 32 -2.38 9.92 12.23
CA ASP A 32 -2.52 9.17 13.48
C ASP A 32 -3.19 7.80 13.31
N ASN A 33 -3.68 7.47 12.10
CA ASN A 33 -4.44 6.24 11.86
C ASN A 33 -4.24 5.72 10.42
N GLU A 34 -3.00 5.33 10.13
CA GLU A 34 -2.66 4.62 8.90
C GLU A 34 -3.36 3.26 8.86
N THR A 35 -4.13 2.98 7.81
CA THR A 35 -4.82 1.69 7.64
C THR A 35 -4.53 1.09 6.27
N VAL A 36 -4.31 -0.22 6.22
CA VAL A 36 -4.21 -0.95 4.96
C VAL A 36 -5.60 -0.99 4.30
N VAL A 37 -5.70 -0.44 3.10
CA VAL A 37 -6.94 -0.40 2.31
C VAL A 37 -6.97 -1.45 1.20
N SER A 38 -5.80 -1.93 0.76
CA SER A 38 -5.71 -2.96 -0.28
C SER A 38 -4.36 -3.69 -0.24
N GLU A 39 -4.34 -4.93 -0.72
CA GLU A 39 -3.14 -5.78 -0.82
C GLU A 39 -3.06 -6.37 -2.23
N HIS A 40 -1.87 -6.44 -2.79
CA HIS A 40 -1.61 -6.84 -4.18
C HIS A 40 -0.33 -7.66 -4.28
N GLU A 41 -0.26 -8.55 -5.26
CA GLU A 41 0.94 -9.35 -5.52
C GLU A 41 2.02 -8.54 -6.26
N THR A 42 1.61 -7.55 -7.05
CA THR A 42 2.52 -6.73 -7.85
C THR A 42 2.51 -5.25 -7.46
N GLN A 43 3.68 -4.61 -7.61
CA GLN A 43 3.84 -3.18 -7.32
C GLN A 43 2.92 -2.32 -8.19
N SER A 44 2.79 -2.67 -9.47
CA SER A 44 1.97 -1.90 -10.43
C SER A 44 0.49 -1.91 -10.07
N GLU A 45 -0.02 -3.03 -9.55
CA GLU A 45 -1.41 -3.11 -9.08
C GLU A 45 -1.62 -2.25 -7.83
N ALA A 46 -0.68 -2.29 -6.87
CA ALA A 46 -0.75 -1.46 -5.68
C ALA A 46 -0.66 0.04 -6.00
N ILE A 47 0.23 0.45 -6.92
CA ILE A 47 0.33 1.85 -7.37
C ILE A 47 -0.99 2.29 -8.00
N LYS A 48 -1.53 1.49 -8.92
CA LYS A 48 -2.78 1.83 -9.58
C LYS A 48 -3.94 1.95 -8.58
N ALA A 49 -4.01 1.05 -7.60
CA ALA A 49 -5.01 1.11 -6.54
C ALA A 49 -4.85 2.35 -5.64
N ALA A 50 -3.61 2.76 -5.33
CA ALA A 50 -3.33 4.01 -4.61
C ALA A 50 -3.79 5.23 -5.42
N GLU A 51 -3.42 5.31 -6.71
CA GLU A 51 -3.85 6.40 -7.60
C GLU A 51 -5.39 6.47 -7.73
N GLU A 52 -6.06 5.32 -7.86
CA GLU A 52 -7.53 5.24 -7.89
C GLU A 52 -8.17 5.64 -6.56
N PHE A 53 -7.49 5.44 -5.43
CA PHE A 53 -7.96 5.86 -4.11
C PHE A 53 -7.88 7.38 -3.94
N GLU A 54 -6.77 7.98 -4.37
CA GLU A 54 -6.54 9.44 -4.34
C GLU A 54 -7.44 10.18 -5.33
N GLN A 55 -7.67 9.62 -6.53
CA GLN A 55 -8.55 10.23 -7.54
C GLN A 55 -10.05 10.11 -7.26
N ARG A 56 -10.45 9.37 -6.22
CA ARG A 56 -11.87 9.19 -5.87
C ARG A 56 -12.43 10.40 -5.10
N GLU A 57 -12.03 11.62 -5.45
CA GLU A 57 -12.53 12.92 -4.94
C GLU A 57 -13.23 13.75 -6.02
#